data_AF-A0A378WU21-F1
#
_entry.id   AF-A0A378WU21-F1
#
_cell.length_a   1.000
_cell.length_b   1.000
_cell.length_c   1.000
_cell.angle_alpha   90.00
_cell.angle_beta   90.00
_cell.angle_gamma   90.00
#
_symmetry.space_group_name_H-M   'P 1'
#
loop_
_entity.id
_entity.type
_entity.pdbx_description
1 polymer ?
#
loop_
_entity_poly.entity_id
_entity_poly.type
_entity_poly.pdbx_seq_one_letter_code
_entity_poly.pdbx_strand_id
1 'polypeptide(L)'
;MTSFATDVAAALHAHAGTPSWPATRPSMPKSPQRGAEDHIVLRTAAEQLVAEANAVLGAGGHRITFDDESGPGRLGFRLGFGSGSARIVTTFVRDYAITRLLGDGLRSAAPRELAGTAELHALITFLVADPYGRTTPAG
;
A
#
# COMPACT_ATOMS: atom_id res chain seq x y z
N MET A 1 15.90 8.02 -14.68
CA MET A 1 15.06 8.06 -13.47
C MET A 1 13.62 8.11 -13.93
N THR A 2 12.77 7.24 -13.40
CA THR A 2 11.31 7.24 -13.64
C THR A 2 10.64 8.43 -12.92
N SER A 3 9.38 8.73 -13.24
CA SER A 3 8.60 9.71 -12.47
C SER A 3 8.44 9.28 -11.00
N PHE A 4 8.12 8.00 -10.76
CA PHE A 4 7.96 7.43 -9.42
C PHE A 4 9.21 7.61 -8.53
N ALA A 5 10.40 7.30 -9.03
CA ALA A 5 11.65 7.49 -8.28
C ALA A 5 11.88 8.96 -7.87
N THR A 6 11.47 9.89 -8.72
CA THR A 6 11.54 11.34 -8.45
C THR A 6 10.54 11.73 -7.35
N ASP A 7 9.34 11.18 -7.41
CA ASP A 7 8.28 11.44 -6.43
C ASP A 7 8.64 10.88 -5.04
N VAL A 8 9.30 9.71 -4.98
CA VAL A 8 9.83 9.14 -3.72
C VAL A 8 10.92 10.03 -3.11
N ALA A 9 11.86 10.52 -3.91
CA ALA A 9 12.90 11.44 -3.44
C ALA A 9 12.28 12.74 -2.90
N ALA A 10 11.28 13.29 -3.59
CA ALA A 10 10.56 14.46 -3.15
C ALA A 10 9.82 14.21 -1.82
N ALA A 11 9.14 13.07 -1.69
CA ALA A 11 8.43 12.68 -0.47
C ALA A 11 9.35 12.58 0.75
N LEU A 12 10.58 12.07 0.58
CA LEU A 12 11.55 11.96 1.68
C LEU A 12 11.96 13.33 2.24
N HIS A 13 12.05 14.34 1.38
CA HIS A 13 12.50 15.69 1.76
C HIS A 13 11.35 16.62 2.16
N ALA A 14 10.12 16.31 1.76
CA ALA A 14 8.93 17.08 2.11
C ALA A 14 8.67 17.01 3.64
N HIS A 15 9.06 18.06 4.35
CA HIS A 15 8.68 18.26 5.77
C HIS A 15 7.32 18.94 5.93
N ALA A 16 6.75 19.48 4.85
CA ALA A 16 5.49 20.20 4.86
C ALA A 16 4.81 20.11 3.48
N GLY A 17 3.88 19.18 3.37
CA GLY A 17 3.03 18.95 2.21
C GLY A 17 2.36 17.62 2.44
N THR A 18 1.11 17.63 2.92
CA THR A 18 0.38 16.39 3.22
C THR A 18 0.30 15.57 1.94
N PRO A 19 0.95 14.39 1.87
CA PRO A 19 0.82 13.56 0.70
C PRO A 19 -0.65 13.19 0.57
N SER A 20 -1.19 13.26 -0.64
CA SER A 20 -2.55 12.81 -0.87
C SER A 20 -2.62 11.32 -0.54
N TRP A 21 -3.48 10.97 0.41
CA TRP A 21 -3.84 9.59 0.66
C TRP A 21 -4.26 8.90 -0.65
N PRO A 22 -3.85 7.64 -0.93
CA PRO A 22 -4.24 6.95 -2.15
C PRO A 22 -5.75 6.89 -2.33
N ALA A 23 -6.22 6.99 -3.57
CA ALA A 23 -7.64 6.82 -3.84
C ALA A 23 -8.07 5.39 -3.47
N THR A 24 -9.16 5.31 -2.73
CA THR A 24 -9.75 4.03 -2.33
C THR A 24 -11.19 3.95 -2.80
N ARG A 25 -11.71 2.73 -2.92
CA ARG A 25 -13.13 2.46 -3.19
C ARG A 25 -13.67 1.45 -2.19
N PRO A 26 -15.00 1.34 -2.02
CA PRO A 26 -15.59 0.26 -1.24
C PRO A 26 -15.10 -1.10 -1.73
N SER A 27 -14.73 -1.98 -0.81
CA SER A 27 -14.38 -3.36 -1.16
C SER A 27 -15.63 -4.10 -1.63
N MET A 28 -15.56 -4.74 -2.79
CA MET A 28 -16.66 -5.53 -3.35
C MET A 28 -16.31 -7.01 -3.30
N PRO A 29 -17.26 -7.90 -2.95
CA PRO A 29 -17.07 -9.34 -3.10
C PRO A 29 -16.79 -9.71 -4.56
N LYS A 30 -15.80 -10.58 -4.77
CA LYS A 30 -15.42 -11.15 -6.07
C LYS A 30 -15.38 -12.67 -5.96
N SER A 31 -15.34 -13.39 -7.09
CA SER A 31 -15.05 -14.84 -7.02
C SER A 31 -13.68 -15.09 -6.39
N PRO A 32 -13.47 -16.24 -5.71
CA PRO A 32 -12.16 -16.58 -5.13
C PRO A 32 -11.03 -16.53 -6.17
N GLN A 33 -11.26 -17.06 -7.37
CA GLN A 33 -10.28 -17.01 -8.46
C GLN A 33 -9.90 -15.56 -8.80
N ARG A 34 -10.89 -14.69 -9.00
CA ARG A 34 -10.63 -13.29 -9.35
C ARG A 34 -9.90 -12.55 -8.23
N GLY A 35 -10.25 -12.84 -6.97
CA GLY A 35 -9.56 -12.28 -5.80
C GLY A 35 -8.08 -12.67 -5.76
N ALA A 36 -7.74 -13.92 -6.08
CA ALA A 36 -6.36 -14.38 -6.14
C ALA A 36 -5.59 -13.73 -7.30
N GLU A 37 -6.18 -13.64 -8.49
CA GLU A 37 -5.58 -12.96 -9.65
C GLU A 37 -5.29 -11.48 -9.36
N ASP A 38 -6.30 -10.74 -8.86
CA ASP A 38 -6.14 -9.34 -8.49
C ASP A 38 -5.04 -9.17 -7.42
N HIS A 39 -4.95 -10.09 -6.46
CA HIS A 39 -3.91 -10.07 -5.42
C HIS A 39 -2.51 -10.23 -6.01
N ILE A 40 -2.31 -11.20 -6.91
CA ILE A 40 -1.00 -11.46 -7.55
C ILE A 40 -0.55 -10.23 -8.35
N VAL A 41 -1.47 -9.62 -9.11
CA VAL A 41 -1.19 -8.41 -9.89
C VAL A 41 -0.74 -7.27 -8.97
N LEU A 42 -1.47 -7.05 -7.88
CA LEU A 42 -1.18 -5.98 -6.94
C LEU A 42 0.13 -6.21 -6.17
N ARG A 43 0.39 -7.45 -5.73
CA ARG A 43 1.65 -7.84 -5.06
C ARG A 43 2.84 -7.60 -5.97
N THR A 44 2.77 -8.08 -7.22
CA THR A 44 3.87 -7.94 -8.20
C THR A 44 4.18 -6.47 -8.48
N ALA A 45 3.15 -5.65 -8.66
CA ALA A 45 3.33 -4.22 -8.84
C ALA A 45 3.95 -3.55 -7.60
N ALA A 46 3.52 -3.93 -6.39
CA ALA A 46 4.08 -3.40 -5.16
C ALA A 46 5.55 -3.79 -4.98
N GLU A 47 5.93 -5.03 -5.27
CA GLU A 47 7.32 -5.49 -5.18
C GLU A 47 8.24 -4.70 -6.14
N GLN A 48 7.81 -4.48 -7.38
CA GLN A 48 8.56 -3.68 -8.35
C GLN A 48 8.74 -2.24 -7.88
N LEU A 49 7.66 -1.59 -7.42
CA LEU A 49 7.72 -0.22 -6.92
C LEU A 49 8.57 -0.11 -5.65
N VAL A 50 8.54 -1.09 -4.74
CA VAL A 50 9.41 -1.10 -3.57
C VAL A 50 10.88 -1.24 -3.96
N ALA A 51 11.20 -2.10 -4.93
CA ALA A 51 12.57 -2.23 -5.43
C ALA A 51 13.07 -0.91 -6.03
N GLU A 52 12.23 -0.23 -6.80
CA GLU A 52 12.53 1.07 -7.41
C GLU A 52 12.70 2.18 -6.36
N ALA A 53 11.80 2.27 -5.37
CA ALA A 53 11.89 3.23 -4.29
C ALA A 53 13.16 3.02 -3.46
N ASN A 54 13.47 1.77 -3.12
CA ASN A 54 14.66 1.43 -2.34
C ASN A 54 15.97 1.73 -3.07
N ALA A 55 15.99 1.73 -4.41
CA ALA A 55 17.15 2.16 -5.18
C ALA A 55 17.47 3.66 -4.97
N VAL A 56 16.44 4.48 -4.70
CA VAL A 56 16.59 5.91 -4.40
C VAL A 56 16.88 6.13 -2.91
N LEU A 57 16.08 5.50 -2.04
CA LEU A 57 16.15 5.68 -0.58
C LEU A 57 17.45 5.15 0.04
N GLY A 58 18.03 4.09 -0.56
CA GLY A 58 19.22 3.41 -0.04
C GLY A 58 20.45 4.32 0.07
N ALA A 59 20.55 5.36 -0.75
CA ALA A 59 21.64 6.34 -0.67
C ALA A 59 21.64 7.12 0.66
N GLY A 60 20.47 7.29 1.28
CA GLY A 60 20.28 7.96 2.57
C GLY A 60 20.13 6.99 3.76
N GLY A 61 20.32 5.68 3.56
CA GLY A 61 20.12 4.67 4.61
C GLY A 61 18.65 4.39 4.97
N HIS A 62 17.70 4.92 4.19
CA HIS A 62 16.28 4.65 4.36
C HIS A 62 15.85 3.42 3.53
N ARG A 63 14.83 2.71 4.00
CA ARG A 63 14.30 1.52 3.32
C ARG A 63 12.83 1.32 3.58
N ILE A 64 12.08 1.01 2.53
CA ILE A 64 10.73 0.46 2.62
C ILE A 64 10.84 -1.05 2.79
N THR A 65 10.16 -1.60 3.78
CA THR A 65 9.99 -3.04 3.95
C THR A 65 8.82 -3.55 3.13
N PHE A 66 8.95 -4.77 2.60
CA PHE A 66 7.89 -5.49 1.90
C PHE A 66 7.84 -6.89 2.49
N ASP A 67 6.76 -7.21 3.20
CA ASP A 67 6.60 -8.50 3.87
C ASP A 67 5.33 -9.18 3.36
N ASP A 68 5.48 -10.35 2.75
CA ASP A 68 4.33 -11.19 2.41
C ASP A 68 3.68 -11.75 3.69
N GLU A 69 2.36 -11.75 3.71
CA GLU A 69 1.54 -12.21 4.82
C GLU A 69 0.50 -13.23 4.34
N SER A 70 0.81 -14.51 4.44
CA SER A 70 -0.12 -15.59 4.12
C SER A 70 -0.71 -16.23 5.37
N GLY A 71 -1.88 -16.85 5.23
CA GLY A 71 -2.50 -17.64 6.28
C GLY A 71 -3.77 -18.35 5.80
N PRO A 72 -4.42 -19.15 6.67
CA PRO A 72 -5.66 -19.82 6.30
C PRO A 72 -6.70 -18.82 5.81
N GLY A 73 -7.20 -19.03 4.58
CA GLY A 73 -8.22 -18.18 3.96
C GLY A 73 -7.79 -16.74 3.71
N ARG A 74 -6.48 -16.42 3.66
CA ARG A 74 -6.02 -15.06 3.36
C ARG A 74 -4.70 -15.01 2.62
N LEU A 75 -4.59 -14.02 1.75
CA LEU A 75 -3.33 -13.54 1.17
C LEU A 75 -3.17 -12.07 1.56
N GLY A 76 -1.94 -11.63 1.73
CA GLY A 76 -1.67 -10.25 2.13
C GLY A 76 -0.21 -9.90 1.94
N PHE A 77 0.08 -8.60 2.00
CA PHE A 77 1.43 -8.10 2.15
C PHE A 77 1.40 -6.78 2.92
N ARG A 78 2.53 -6.45 3.55
CA ARG A 78 2.74 -5.22 4.31
C ARG A 78 3.85 -4.39 3.69
N LEU A 79 3.60 -3.09 3.60
CA LEU A 79 4.59 -2.06 3.32
C LEU A 79 4.87 -1.31 4.63
N GLY A 80 6.14 -1.11 4.94
CA GLY A 80 6.57 -0.37 6.13
C GLY A 80 7.64 0.68 5.82
N PHE A 81 7.57 1.84 6.46
CA PHE A 81 8.60 2.87 6.40
C PHE A 81 8.65 3.66 7.72
N GLY A 82 9.81 3.67 8.37
CA GLY A 82 9.92 4.18 9.74
C GLY A 82 9.03 3.39 10.70
N SER A 83 8.10 4.08 11.37
CA SER A 83 7.05 3.46 12.21
C SER A 83 5.69 3.35 11.50
N GLY A 84 5.54 3.93 10.32
CA GLY A 84 4.32 3.86 9.52
C GLY A 84 4.22 2.55 8.75
N SER A 85 2.99 2.04 8.62
CA SER A 85 2.74 0.84 7.82
C SER A 85 1.38 0.85 7.13
N ALA A 86 1.32 0.16 5.99
CA ALA A 86 0.09 -0.17 5.30
C ALA A 86 0.09 -1.65 4.90
N ARG A 87 -1.07 -2.27 4.93
CA ARG A 87 -1.24 -3.69 4.68
C ARG A 87 -2.41 -3.90 3.73
N ILE A 88 -2.20 -4.73 2.72
CA ILE A 88 -3.25 -5.13 1.81
C ILE A 88 -3.57 -6.60 2.08
N VAL A 89 -4.84 -6.91 2.29
CA VAL A 89 -5.28 -8.26 2.65
C VAL A 89 -6.46 -8.66 1.77
N THR A 90 -6.33 -9.79 1.08
CA THR A 90 -7.41 -10.48 0.40
C THR A 90 -7.85 -11.66 1.26
N THR A 91 -9.08 -11.58 1.79
CA THR A 91 -9.70 -12.66 2.59
C THR A 91 -10.61 -13.49 1.70
N PHE A 92 -10.49 -14.81 1.79
CA PHE A 92 -11.28 -15.79 1.07
C PHE A 92 -12.31 -16.42 2.01
N VAL A 93 -13.57 -16.26 1.65
CA VAL A 93 -14.72 -16.96 2.19
C VAL A 93 -15.18 -17.95 1.11
N ARG A 94 -15.91 -19.00 1.51
CA ARG A 94 -16.25 -20.17 0.68
C ARG A 94 -16.57 -19.83 -0.79
N ASP A 95 -17.35 -18.79 -1.03
CA ASP A 95 -17.89 -18.39 -2.32
C ASP A 95 -17.37 -17.04 -2.81
N TYR A 96 -16.60 -16.29 -2.01
CA TYR A 96 -16.12 -14.97 -2.40
C TYR A 96 -14.79 -14.58 -1.78
N ALA A 97 -14.11 -13.64 -2.40
CA ALA A 97 -12.94 -12.94 -1.85
C ALA A 97 -13.22 -11.44 -1.67
N ILE A 98 -12.67 -10.85 -0.61
CA ILE A 98 -12.72 -9.41 -0.33
C ILE A 98 -11.31 -8.91 -0.06
N THR A 99 -10.87 -7.91 -0.83
CA THR A 99 -9.60 -7.21 -0.59
C THR A 99 -9.82 -5.98 0.27
N ARG A 100 -8.89 -5.69 1.18
CA ARG A 100 -8.91 -4.55 2.09
C ARG A 100 -7.55 -3.90 2.16
N LEU A 101 -7.53 -2.57 2.17
CA LEU A 101 -6.40 -1.76 2.59
C LEU A 101 -6.57 -1.47 4.09
N LEU A 102 -5.55 -1.82 4.87
CA LEU A 102 -5.45 -1.59 6.30
C LEU A 102 -4.19 -0.74 6.55
N GLY A 103 -4.18 0.05 7.61
CA GLY A 103 -3.02 0.87 7.96
C GLY A 103 -3.36 1.79 9.13
N ASP A 104 -2.34 2.40 9.69
CA ASP A 104 -2.52 3.35 10.77
C ASP A 104 -3.31 4.55 10.26
N GLY A 105 -4.40 4.89 10.96
CA GLY A 105 -5.32 5.96 10.56
C GLY A 105 -6.47 5.56 9.61
N LEU A 106 -6.42 4.40 8.94
CA LEU A 106 -7.55 3.86 8.18
C LEU A 106 -8.63 3.29 9.12
N ARG A 107 -9.37 4.19 9.78
CA ARG A 107 -10.57 3.83 10.55
C ARG A 107 -11.80 4.08 9.70
N SER A 108 -12.00 3.27 8.65
CA SER A 108 -13.28 3.30 7.93
C SER A 108 -14.26 2.30 8.53
N ALA A 109 -15.50 2.71 8.73
CA ALA A 109 -16.59 1.83 9.18
C ALA A 109 -16.89 0.72 8.16
N ALA A 110 -16.58 0.95 6.88
CA ALA A 110 -16.76 -0.03 5.80
C ALA A 110 -15.40 -0.46 5.21
N PRO A 111 -15.22 -1.73 4.81
CA PRO A 111 -14.01 -2.18 4.14
C PRO A 111 -13.76 -1.41 2.84
N ARG A 112 -12.51 -0.94 2.65
CA ARG A 112 -12.08 -0.26 1.43
C ARG A 112 -10.85 -0.95 0.82
N GLU A 113 -10.75 -0.93 -0.49
CA GLU A 113 -9.57 -1.35 -1.26
C GLU A 113 -9.00 -0.18 -2.07
N LEU A 114 -7.75 -0.31 -2.54
CA LEU A 114 -7.21 0.65 -3.50
C LEU A 114 -8.11 0.72 -4.74
N ALA A 115 -8.31 1.92 -5.29
CA ALA A 115 -9.13 2.11 -6.48
C ALA A 115 -8.52 1.42 -7.73
N GLY A 116 -7.21 1.18 -7.72
CA GLY A 116 -6.48 0.40 -8.71
C GLY A 116 -5.00 0.24 -8.33
N THR A 117 -4.24 -0.45 -9.17
CA THR A 117 -2.79 -0.67 -8.96
C THR A 117 -1.98 0.64 -9.03
N ALA A 118 -2.44 1.63 -9.80
CA ALA A 118 -1.79 2.95 -9.88
C ALA A 118 -1.73 3.64 -8.50
N GLU A 119 -2.69 3.38 -7.61
CA GLU A 119 -2.75 3.95 -6.27
C GLU A 119 -1.67 3.39 -5.33
N LEU A 120 -0.95 2.32 -5.72
CA LEU A 120 0.24 1.89 -4.99
C LEU A 120 1.34 2.95 -4.98
N HIS A 121 1.45 3.74 -6.06
CA HIS A 121 2.37 4.87 -6.11
C HIS A 121 2.05 5.84 -4.97
N ALA A 122 0.82 6.34 -4.92
CA ALA A 122 0.36 7.28 -3.90
C ALA A 122 0.50 6.71 -2.48
N LEU A 123 0.24 5.41 -2.30
CA LEU A 123 0.43 4.76 -1.00
C LEU A 123 1.91 4.77 -0.56
N ILE A 124 2.84 4.44 -1.45
CA ILE A 124 4.26 4.40 -1.13
C ILE A 124 4.80 5.80 -0.84
N THR A 125 4.46 6.79 -1.67
CA THR A 125 4.90 8.18 -1.44
C THR A 125 4.29 8.76 -0.16
N PHE A 126 3.04 8.40 0.15
CA PHE A 126 2.41 8.74 1.43
C PHE A 126 3.20 8.18 2.63
N LEU A 127 3.54 6.88 2.61
CA LEU A 127 4.30 6.27 3.70
C LEU A 127 5.69 6.91 3.90
N VAL A 128 6.36 7.29 2.81
CA VAL A 128 7.69 7.93 2.87
C VAL A 128 7.63 9.33 3.48
N ALA A 129 6.60 10.10 3.15
CA ALA A 129 6.44 11.47 3.66
C ALA A 129 5.77 11.52 5.05
N ASP A 130 5.05 10.47 5.47
CA ASP A 130 4.55 10.33 6.84
C ASP A 130 5.06 9.05 7.54
N PRO A 131 6.37 8.98 7.84
CA PRO A 131 7.01 7.80 8.45
C PRO A 131 6.52 7.49 9.88
N TYR A 132 5.67 8.33 10.45
CA TYR A 132 5.20 8.22 11.83
C TYR A 132 3.68 8.06 11.94
N GLY A 133 2.96 7.94 10.82
CA GLY A 133 1.50 7.77 10.80
C GLY A 133 0.76 8.92 11.49
N ARG A 134 1.28 10.15 11.38
CA ARG A 134 0.72 11.34 12.04
C ARG A 134 -0.53 11.85 11.30
N THR A 135 -0.68 11.50 10.04
CA THR A 135 -1.74 11.95 9.14
C THR A 135 -2.82 10.89 9.09
N THR A 136 -3.99 11.22 9.64
CA THR A 136 -5.18 10.37 9.49
C THR A 136 -5.87 10.71 8.17
N PRO A 137 -6.21 9.73 7.31
CA PRO A 137 -6.97 10.01 6.09
C PRO A 137 -8.36 10.57 6.43
N ALA A 138 -8.80 11.58 5.67
CA ALA A 138 -10.19 12.01 5.67
C ALA A 138 -11.05 10.85 5.11
N GLY A 139 -12.00 10.37 5.92
CA GLY A 139 -12.84 9.21 5.62
C GLY A 139 -13.84 9.40 4.49
#